data_AF-A0A376VJC7-F1
#
_entry.id   AF-A0A376VJC7-F1
#
_cell.length_a   1.000
_cell.length_b   1.000
_cell.length_c   1.000
_cell.angle_alpha   90.00
_cell.angle_beta   90.00
_cell.angle_gamma   90.00
#
_symmetry.space_group_name_H-M   'P 1'
#
loop_
_entity.id
_entity.type
_entity.pdbx_description
1 polymer ?
#
loop_
_entity_poly.entity_id
_entity_poly.type
_entity_poly.pdbx_seq_one_letter_code
_entity_poly.pdbx_strand_id
1 'polypeptide(L)'
;MMYNSLADLKNKKGSYSHYSDYSDGAGLQLAADVRENDLLSFAVNWKDDVHREKGAPHAAYDRYEDRTWSLASEYQWAAADNVDVVAGISYDWRDSVEAKKHEKDGSITHYDDNNQSAFNWQVMGKYTLPMKTRWRFRTMTAHAFRR
;
A
#
# COMPACT_ATOMS: atom_id res chain seq x y z
N MET A 1 17.47 -0.32 24.14
CA MET A 1 18.57 -1.31 24.19
C MET A 1 17.97 -2.66 24.50
N MET A 2 18.10 -3.62 23.59
CA MET A 2 17.74 -5.00 23.85
C MET A 2 19.01 -5.76 24.26
N TYR A 3 18.90 -6.57 25.31
CA TYR A 3 19.96 -7.45 25.79
C TYR A 3 19.44 -8.88 25.68
N ASN A 4 20.09 -9.70 24.86
CA ASN A 4 19.62 -11.05 24.54
C ASN A 4 20.03 -12.11 25.58
N SER A 5 20.87 -11.73 26.56
CA SER A 5 21.24 -12.59 27.67
C SER A 5 21.62 -11.78 28.92
N LEU A 6 21.61 -12.43 30.09
CA LEU A 6 22.02 -11.84 31.36
C LEU A 6 23.52 -11.50 31.39
N ALA A 7 24.32 -12.19 30.58
CA ALA A 7 25.73 -11.87 30.34
C ALA A 7 25.90 -10.61 29.47
N ASP A 8 25.04 -10.39 28.48
CA ASP A 8 25.04 -9.20 27.62
C ASP A 8 24.60 -7.94 28.38
N LEU A 9 23.66 -8.08 29.31
CA LEU A 9 23.26 -7.01 30.23
C LEU A 9 24.42 -6.60 31.15
N LYS A 10 25.12 -7.59 31.75
CA LYS A 10 26.28 -7.35 32.62
C LYS A 10 27.45 -6.72 31.87
N ASN A 11 27.65 -7.08 30.60
CA ASN A 11 28.69 -6.53 29.73
C ASN A 11 28.26 -5.29 28.93
N LYS A 12 27.04 -4.77 29.14
CA LYS A 12 26.43 -3.66 28.39
C LYS A 12 26.50 -3.82 26.86
N LYS A 13 26.54 -5.05 26.35
CA LYS A 13 26.50 -5.36 24.92
C LYS A 13 25.05 -5.46 24.45
N GLY A 14 24.44 -4.32 24.14
CA GLY A 14 23.09 -4.27 23.55
C GLY A 14 23.16 -3.80 22.10
N SER A 15 22.35 -4.40 21.22
CA SER A 15 22.11 -3.80 19.91
C SER A 15 21.31 -2.50 20.10
N TYR A 16 21.82 -1.41 19.56
CA TYR A 16 21.07 -0.16 19.45
C TYR A 16 20.44 -0.15 18.07
N SER A 17 19.12 -0.11 18.03
CA SER A 17 18.39 0.17 16.80
C SER A 17 17.32 1.20 17.14
N HIS A 18 17.26 2.28 16.37
CA HIS A 18 16.26 3.32 16.51
C HIS A 18 15.62 3.56 15.15
N TYR A 19 14.31 3.32 15.10
CA TYR A 19 13.47 3.49 13.91
C TYR A 19 12.69 4.80 14.00
N SER A 20 12.51 5.47 12.87
CA SER A 20 11.77 6.73 12.75
C SER A 20 11.04 6.73 11.40
N ASP A 21 9.84 6.16 11.42
CA ASP A 21 9.06 5.93 10.21
C ASP A 21 7.92 6.94 10.12
N TYR A 22 7.67 7.47 8.92
CA TYR A 22 6.51 8.29 8.64
C TYR A 22 6.01 8.03 7.22
N SER A 23 4.71 8.18 7.03
CA SER A 23 4.09 8.11 5.71
C SER A 23 3.16 9.30 5.53
N ASP A 24 3.20 9.88 4.34
CA ASP A 24 2.29 10.94 3.91
C ASP A 24 1.51 10.48 2.68
N GLY A 25 0.31 11.00 2.46
CA GLY A 25 -0.49 10.57 1.33
C GLY A 25 -1.69 11.47 1.06
N ALA A 26 -2.22 11.34 -0.14
CA ALA A 26 -3.39 12.07 -0.61
C ALA A 26 -4.23 11.17 -1.53
N GLY A 27 -5.54 11.37 -1.50
CA GLY A 27 -6.47 10.64 -2.34
C GLY A 27 -7.57 11.56 -2.87
N LEU A 28 -7.96 11.35 -4.12
CA LEU A 28 -9.09 12.01 -4.75
C LEU A 28 -9.99 10.94 -5.38
N GLN A 29 -11.30 11.04 -5.15
CA GLN A 29 -12.29 10.21 -5.79
C GLN A 29 -13.38 11.09 -6.40
N LEU A 30 -13.77 10.76 -7.63
CA LEU A 30 -14.87 11.39 -8.37
C LEU A 30 -15.84 10.30 -8.82
N ALA A 31 -17.13 10.61 -8.77
CA ALA A 31 -18.18 9.70 -9.23
C ALA A 31 -19.21 10.49 -10.04
N ALA A 32 -19.72 9.86 -11.09
CA ALA A 32 -20.74 10.44 -11.96
C ALA A 32 -21.77 9.38 -12.34
N ASP A 33 -23.04 9.77 -12.30
CA ASP A 33 -24.11 9.00 -12.90
C ASP A 33 -23.95 9.11 -14.42
N VAL A 34 -23.63 7.99 -15.08
CA VAL A 34 -23.42 7.95 -16.54
C VAL A 34 -24.65 7.46 -17.29
N ARG A 35 -25.57 6.80 -16.57
CA ARG A 35 -26.93 6.43 -16.99
C ARG A 35 -27.85 6.48 -15.77
N GLU A 36 -29.15 6.35 -16.00
CA GLU A 36 -30.20 6.49 -14.97
C GLU A 36 -29.99 5.60 -13.72
N ASN A 37 -29.35 4.44 -13.86
CA ASN A 37 -29.06 3.52 -12.76
C ASN A 37 -27.58 3.08 -12.69
N ASP A 38 -26.69 3.80 -13.37
CA ASP A 38 -25.29 3.40 -13.51
C ASP A 38 -24.36 4.49 -12.99
N LEU A 39 -23.47 4.11 -12.07
CA LEU A 39 -22.49 4.99 -11.44
C LEU A 39 -21.08 4.59 -11.90
N LEU A 40 -20.35 5.55 -12.46
CA LEU A 40 -18.94 5.40 -12.77
C LEU A 40 -18.12 6.21 -11.76
N SER A 41 -17.19 5.55 -11.08
CA SER A 41 -16.28 6.15 -10.10
C SER A 41 -14.83 5.99 -10.53
N PHE A 42 -14.03 7.02 -10.31
CA PHE A 42 -12.58 7.02 -10.47
C PHE A 42 -11.91 7.47 -9.18
N ALA A 43 -10.79 6.83 -8.84
CA ALA A 43 -9.98 7.23 -7.69
C ALA A 43 -8.50 7.27 -8.06
N VAL A 44 -7.81 8.25 -7.50
CA VAL A 44 -6.36 8.38 -7.54
C VAL A 44 -5.87 8.48 -6.11
N ASN A 45 -4.93 7.63 -5.72
CA ASN A 45 -4.25 7.72 -4.44
C ASN A 45 -2.74 7.83 -4.65
N TRP A 46 -2.11 8.60 -3.80
CA TRP A 46 -0.66 8.75 -3.70
C TRP A 46 -0.26 8.56 -2.24
N LYS A 47 0.86 7.87 -2.04
CA LYS A 47 1.44 7.65 -0.73
C LYS A 47 2.97 7.64 -0.83
N ASP A 48 3.62 8.40 0.03
CA ASP A 48 5.05 8.26 0.31
C ASP A 48 5.23 7.54 1.64
N ASP A 49 6.20 6.63 1.70
CA ASP A 49 6.57 5.88 2.88
C ASP A 49 8.07 6.02 3.13
N VAL A 50 8.44 6.64 4.25
CA VAL A 50 9.84 6.90 4.60
C VAL A 50 10.20 6.09 5.84
N HIS A 51 11.10 5.14 5.67
CA HIS A 51 11.73 4.38 6.74
C HIS A 51 13.09 4.96 7.07
N ARG A 52 13.34 5.26 8.34
CA ARG A 52 14.67 5.70 8.80
C ARG A 52 15.14 4.84 9.95
N GLU A 53 16.36 4.33 9.85
CA GLU A 53 16.96 3.51 10.89
C GLU A 53 18.36 4.00 11.27
N LYS A 54 18.76 3.78 12.53
CA LYS A 54 20.16 3.96 12.95
C LYS A 54 20.58 2.86 13.91
N GLY A 55 21.78 2.31 13.67
CA GLY A 55 22.36 1.22 14.45
C GLY A 55 23.20 1.64 15.67
N ALA A 56 23.40 2.94 15.91
CA ALA A 56 24.10 3.46 17.09
C ALA A 56 23.63 4.87 17.47
N PRO A 57 23.78 5.32 18.74
CA PRO A 57 23.33 6.64 19.18
C PRO A 57 23.94 7.82 18.40
N HIS A 58 25.17 7.66 17.91
CA HIS A 58 25.94 8.67 17.16
C HIS A 58 26.08 8.34 15.66
N ALA A 59 25.40 7.31 15.15
CA ALA A 59 25.40 6.99 13.73
C ALA A 59 24.42 7.90 12.95
N ALA A 60 24.72 8.11 11.67
CA ALA A 60 23.76 8.71 10.74
C ALA A 60 22.53 7.80 10.57
N TYR A 61 21.41 8.40 10.16
CA TYR A 61 20.22 7.63 9.81
C TYR A 61 20.35 7.12 8.38
N ASP A 62 20.11 5.82 8.20
CA ASP A 62 19.78 5.25 6.91
C ASP A 62 18.36 5.69 6.53
N ARG A 63 18.11 5.85 5.24
CA ARG A 63 16.83 6.35 4.72
C ARG A 63 16.42 5.54 3.51
N TYR A 64 15.21 5.01 3.59
CA TYR A 64 14.53 4.33 2.50
C TYR A 64 13.19 5.02 2.27
N GLU A 65 12.90 5.42 1.04
CA GLU A 65 11.69 6.12 0.65
C GLU A 65 11.07 5.40 -0.55
N ASP A 66 9.83 4.93 -0.36
CA ASP A 66 9.03 4.33 -1.41
C ASP A 66 7.83 5.24 -1.70
N ARG A 67 7.59 5.53 -2.99
CA ARG A 67 6.43 6.27 -3.47
C ARG A 67 5.50 5.34 -4.19
N THR A 68 4.26 5.24 -3.72
CA THR A 68 3.20 4.45 -4.33
C THR A 68 2.12 5.35 -4.90
N TRP A 69 1.68 5.02 -6.10
CA TRP A 69 0.48 5.57 -6.71
C TRP A 69 -0.50 4.46 -7.06
N SER A 70 -1.77 4.76 -6.92
CA SER A 70 -2.88 3.86 -7.23
C SER A 70 -3.91 4.58 -8.06
N LEU A 71 -4.26 4.01 -9.20
CA LEU A 71 -5.38 4.44 -10.03
C LEU A 71 -6.45 3.36 -10.00
N ALA A 72 -7.71 3.74 -9.79
CA ALA A 72 -8.82 2.81 -9.79
C ALA A 72 -10.02 3.37 -10.55
N SER A 73 -10.76 2.47 -11.18
CA SER A 73 -12.06 2.73 -11.79
C SER A 73 -13.04 1.67 -11.32
N GLU A 74 -14.25 2.09 -10.96
CA GLU A 74 -15.34 1.20 -10.59
C GLU A 74 -16.62 1.60 -11.34
N TYR A 75 -17.28 0.60 -11.92
CA TYR A 75 -18.56 0.75 -12.59
C TYR A 75 -19.62 -0.05 -11.84
N GLN A 76 -20.70 0.61 -11.46
CA GLN A 76 -21.86 -0.01 -10.82
C GLN A 76 -23.05 0.15 -11.75
N TRP A 77 -23.81 -0.92 -11.99
CA TRP A 77 -25.01 -0.86 -12.82
C TRP A 77 -26.09 -1.83 -12.35
N ALA A 78 -27.34 -1.47 -12.59
CA ALA A 78 -28.48 -2.37 -12.46
C ALA A 78 -28.54 -3.28 -13.70
N ALA A 79 -28.08 -4.53 -13.58
CA ALA A 79 -28.14 -5.50 -14.67
C ALA A 79 -29.57 -6.02 -14.93
N ALA A 80 -30.42 -6.00 -13.89
CA ALA A 80 -31.85 -6.26 -13.94
C ALA A 80 -32.54 -5.65 -12.69
N ASP A 81 -33.88 -5.64 -12.63
CA ASP A 81 -34.66 -5.05 -11.52
C ASP A 81 -34.26 -5.55 -10.11
N ASN A 82 -33.68 -6.75 -10.04
CA ASN A 82 -33.25 -7.39 -8.81
C ASN A 82 -31.76 -7.78 -8.81
N VAL A 83 -30.98 -7.35 -9.80
CA VAL A 83 -29.56 -7.67 -9.93
C VAL A 83 -28.75 -6.39 -10.10
N ASP A 84 -27.88 -6.08 -9.14
CA ASP A 84 -26.85 -5.06 -9.31
C ASP A 84 -25.49 -5.73 -9.54
N VAL A 85 -24.67 -5.13 -10.39
CA VAL A 85 -23.29 -5.57 -10.58
C VAL A 85 -22.35 -4.40 -10.32
N VAL A 86 -21.22 -4.73 -9.69
CA VAL A 86 -20.11 -3.81 -9.47
C VAL A 86 -18.87 -4.45 -10.08
N ALA A 87 -18.20 -3.76 -10.99
CA ALA A 87 -16.93 -4.19 -11.55
C ALA A 87 -15.89 -3.09 -11.35
N GLY A 88 -14.69 -3.48 -10.92
CA GLY A 88 -13.62 -2.53 -10.66
C GLY A 88 -12.26 -3.06 -11.11
N ILE A 89 -11.41 -2.13 -11.53
CA ILE A 89 -10.01 -2.38 -11.84
C ILE A 89 -9.15 -1.37 -11.12
N SER A 90 -7.94 -1.76 -10.75
CA SER A 90 -6.92 -0.82 -10.29
C SER A 90 -5.54 -1.17 -10.82
N TYR A 91 -4.70 -0.14 -10.91
CA TYR A 91 -3.31 -0.24 -11.25
C TYR A 91 -2.49 0.52 -10.22
N ASP A 92 -1.57 -0.20 -9.59
CA ASP A 92 -0.71 0.31 -8.53
C ASP A 92 0.73 0.28 -9.04
N TRP A 93 1.49 1.35 -8.85
CA TRP A 93 2.93 1.37 -9.11
C TRP A 93 3.67 1.98 -7.93
N ARG A 94 4.82 1.39 -7.62
CA ARG A 94 5.68 1.78 -6.52
C ARG A 94 7.10 1.93 -7.00
N ASP A 95 7.61 3.15 -6.86
CA ASP A 95 8.99 3.51 -7.13
C ASP A 95 9.76 3.62 -5.80
N SER A 96 10.95 3.03 -5.73
CA SER A 96 11.90 3.34 -4.66
C SER A 96 12.60 4.66 -5.01
N VAL A 97 12.28 5.72 -4.28
CA VAL A 97 12.73 7.10 -4.53
C VAL A 97 14.11 7.35 -3.90
N GLU A 98 14.38 6.70 -2.77
CA GLU A 98 15.66 6.79 -2.09
C GLU A 98 15.94 5.49 -1.35
N ALA A 99 17.14 4.94 -1.49
CA ALA A 99 17.60 3.81 -0.69
C ALA A 99 19.09 4.00 -0.37
N LYS A 100 19.38 4.53 0.82
CA LYS A 100 20.75 4.84 1.27
C LYS A 100 21.05 4.23 2.62
N LYS A 101 22.23 3.64 2.71
CA LYS A 101 22.76 3.04 3.92
C LYS A 101 24.18 3.52 4.22
N HIS A 102 24.44 3.86 5.47
CA HIS A 102 25.74 4.25 5.98
C HIS A 102 26.48 3.00 6.47
N GLU A 103 27.61 2.71 5.85
CA GLU A 103 28.46 1.59 6.23
C GLU A 103 29.38 1.96 7.39
N LYS A 104 29.90 0.95 8.09
CA LYS A 104 30.75 1.13 9.28
C LYS A 104 32.10 1.80 8.99
N ASP A 105 32.52 1.80 7.73
CA ASP A 105 33.75 2.44 7.25
C ASP A 105 33.55 3.92 6.87
N GLY A 106 32.34 4.45 7.01
CA GLY A 106 31.98 5.82 6.67
C GLY A 106 31.58 6.04 5.21
N SER A 107 31.55 4.98 4.39
CA SER A 107 31.00 5.03 3.03
C SER A 107 29.48 4.99 3.03
N ILE A 108 28.86 5.45 1.93
CA ILE A 108 27.42 5.40 1.70
C ILE A 108 27.16 4.43 0.56
N THR A 109 26.37 3.40 0.84
CA THR A 109 25.85 2.50 -0.19
C THR A 109 24.50 3.05 -0.66
N HIS A 110 24.40 3.27 -1.96
CA HIS A 110 23.14 3.54 -2.64
C HIS A 110 22.65 2.22 -3.23
N TYR A 111 21.43 1.82 -2.91
CA TYR A 111 20.80 0.68 -3.57
C TYR A 111 20.16 1.13 -4.88
N ASP A 112 20.13 0.22 -5.86
CA ASP A 112 19.50 0.48 -7.15
C ASP A 112 18.00 0.72 -6.97
N ASP A 113 17.46 1.63 -7.80
CA ASP A 113 16.03 1.92 -7.85
C ASP A 113 15.24 0.64 -8.18
N ASN A 114 14.21 0.35 -7.40
CA ASN A 114 13.29 -0.75 -7.65
C ASN A 114 11.91 -0.18 -7.98
N ASN A 115 11.40 -0.53 -9.16
CA ASN A 115 10.04 -0.18 -9.57
C ASN A 115 9.21 -1.45 -9.73
N GLN A 116 8.02 -1.43 -9.16
CA GLN A 116 7.08 -2.54 -9.26
C GLN A 116 5.69 -2.04 -9.57
N SER A 117 4.96 -2.82 -10.36
CA SER A 117 3.57 -2.55 -10.65
C SER A 117 2.68 -3.77 -10.40
N ALA A 118 1.41 -3.48 -10.14
CA ALA A 118 0.39 -4.48 -9.92
C ALA A 118 -0.92 -4.07 -10.61
N PHE A 119 -1.52 -5.01 -11.33
CA PHE A 119 -2.85 -4.84 -11.90
C PHE A 119 -3.85 -5.72 -11.16
N ASN A 120 -4.94 -5.12 -10.71
CA ASN A 120 -5.94 -5.74 -9.85
C ASN A 120 -7.33 -5.60 -10.48
N TRP A 121 -8.19 -6.59 -10.29
CA TRP A 121 -9.57 -6.53 -10.76
C TRP A 121 -10.51 -7.23 -9.78
N GLN A 122 -11.75 -6.76 -9.75
CA GLN A 122 -12.80 -7.30 -8.90
C GLN A 122 -14.16 -7.21 -9.59
N VAL A 123 -15.03 -8.15 -9.25
CA VAL A 123 -16.44 -8.15 -9.66
C VAL A 123 -17.30 -8.60 -8.49
N MET A 124 -18.43 -7.93 -8.28
CA MET A 124 -19.47 -8.31 -7.32
C MET A 124 -20.84 -8.33 -7.99
N GLY A 125 -21.59 -9.40 -7.77
CA GLY A 125 -23.03 -9.44 -8.05
C GLY A 125 -23.83 -9.31 -6.76
N LYS A 126 -24.91 -8.51 -6.78
CA LYS A 126 -25.88 -8.38 -5.69
C LYS A 126 -27.24 -8.79 -6.23
N TYR A 127 -27.92 -9.69 -5.54
CA TYR A 127 -29.26 -10.16 -5.92
C TYR A 127 -30.26 -9.87 -4.81
N THR A 128 -31.37 -9.20 -5.15
CA THR A 128 -32.42 -8.83 -4.20
C THR A 128 -33.66 -9.71 -4.41
N LEU A 129 -33.95 -10.56 -3.44
CA LEU A 129 -35.14 -11.41 -3.46
C LEU A 129 -36.42 -10.57 -3.20
N PRO A 130 -37.59 -11.04 -3.65
CA PRO A 130 -38.88 -10.36 -3.41
C PRO A 130 -39.19 -10.08 -1.94
N MET A 131 -38.66 -10.90 -1.02
CA MET A 131 -38.76 -10.71 0.43
C MET A 131 -37.80 -9.63 0.99
N LYS A 132 -37.18 -8.81 0.11
CA LYS A 132 -36.13 -7.82 0.41
C LYS A 132 -34.82 -8.39 1.00
N THR A 133 -34.67 -9.72 1.03
CA THR A 133 -33.40 -10.39 1.36
C THR A 133 -32.38 -10.16 0.24
N ARG A 134 -31.12 -9.85 0.59
CA ARG A 134 -30.06 -9.56 -0.39
C ARG A 134 -28.90 -10.55 -0.29
N TRP A 135 -28.57 -11.17 -1.42
CA TRP A 135 -27.39 -12.02 -1.59
C TRP A 135 -26.27 -11.22 -2.25
N ARG A 136 -25.02 -11.45 -1.84
CA ARG A 136 -23.85 -10.82 -2.45
C ARG A 136 -22.78 -11.87 -2.71
N PHE A 137 -22.24 -11.87 -3.93
CA PHE A 137 -21.10 -12.70 -4.32
C PHE A 137 -20.00 -11.79 -4.86
N ARG A 138 -18.76 -11.96 -4.41
CA ARG A 138 -17.59 -11.17 -4.83
C ARG A 138 -16.46 -12.11 -5.24
N THR A 139 -15.83 -11.80 -6.37
CA THR A 139 -14.54 -12.34 -6.77
C THR A 139 -13.54 -11.20 -6.95
N MET A 140 -12.28 -11.41 -6.57
CA MET A 140 -11.21 -10.43 -6.72
C MET A 140 -9.89 -11.13 -6.97
N THR A 141 -9.06 -10.54 -7.82
CA THR A 141 -7.66 -10.90 -7.97
C THR A 141 -6.81 -9.70 -7.63
N ALA A 142 -5.90 -9.89 -6.68
CA ALA A 142 -4.93 -8.89 -6.28
C ALA A 142 -3.50 -9.42 -6.52
N HIS A 143 -2.71 -8.70 -7.30
CA HIS A 143 -1.28 -8.87 -7.43
C HIS A 143 -0.61 -7.95 -6.41
N ALA A 144 0.32 -8.51 -5.64
CA ALA A 144 1.15 -7.74 -4.72
C ALA A 144 2.50 -7.43 -5.36
N PHE A 145 3.08 -6.30 -4.96
CA PHE A 145 4.48 -5.96 -5.24
C PHE A 145 5.39 -7.13 -4.77
N ARG A 146 6.13 -7.73 -5.72
CA ARG A 146 7.11 -8.79 -5.45
C ARG A 146 8.43 -8.16 -5.00
N ARG A 147 8.77 -8.32 -3.71
CA ARG A 147 10.06 -7.86 -3.14
C ARG A 147 11.26 -8.34 -3.94
#